data_AF-A0AAW9QJI1-F1
#
_entry.id   AF-A0AAW9QJI1-F1
#
_cell.length_a   1.000
_cell.length_b   1.000
_cell.length_c   1.000
_cell.angle_alpha   90.00
_cell.angle_beta   90.00
_cell.angle_gamma   90.00
#
_symmetry.space_group_name_H-M   'P 1'
#
loop_
_entity.id
_entity.type
_entity.pdbx_description
1 polymer ?
#
loop_
_entity_poly.entity_id
_entity_poly.type
_entity_poly.pdbx_seq_one_letter_code
_entity_poly.pdbx_strand_id
1 'polypeptide(L)'
;MERKDIKKIISPKVASGFTLLELILASLLTTIVVTLTGIGLLNLSSSDLRNAAEKELITNFNRASALITDELRQARRVMTQDDLRSSNDTANGIPSGAIPGVATRVLGIVNPNFTTPIVYYTLASPAKLVGPRVLYRYGPDLNEDGTYKTPTNTATWVTAVVTDLIPDVNDATNDTAVLSSLRRTCSSGWTRIPSSDSDIDGFSVCINGTNRVNLRIYGTVPLKLTGTPRISYETSTTVFTRSAPSTPSPSPSPSPSPSP
;
A
#
# COMPACT_ATOMS: atom_id res chain seq x y z
N MET A 1 -68.85 40.09 37.31
CA MET A 1 -68.71 40.16 35.83
C MET A 1 -68.10 41.52 35.51
N GLU A 2 -66.79 41.67 35.54
CA GLU A 2 -65.74 41.12 34.65
C GLU A 2 -65.37 42.13 33.57
N ARG A 3 -64.06 42.41 33.55
CA ARG A 3 -63.32 43.49 32.87
C ARG A 3 -63.29 43.31 31.34
N LYS A 4 -63.00 44.39 30.60
CA LYS A 4 -61.67 44.61 29.97
C LYS A 4 -61.68 45.86 29.08
N ASP A 5 -61.08 46.92 29.59
CA ASP A 5 -60.55 48.01 28.78
C ASP A 5 -59.47 47.47 27.84
N ILE A 6 -59.66 47.68 26.54
CA ILE A 6 -58.70 47.36 25.48
C ILE A 6 -57.55 48.36 25.59
N LYS A 7 -56.50 48.00 26.33
CA LYS A 7 -55.21 48.70 26.29
C LYS A 7 -54.55 48.47 24.94
N LYS A 8 -54.55 49.51 24.12
CA LYS A 8 -53.71 49.67 22.93
C LYS A 8 -52.23 49.67 23.37
N ILE A 9 -51.55 48.53 23.22
CA ILE A 9 -50.09 48.45 23.35
C ILE A 9 -49.51 48.40 21.93
N ILE A 10 -49.26 49.56 21.35
CA ILE A 10 -48.33 49.70 20.23
C ILE A 10 -47.38 50.83 20.62
N SER A 11 -46.18 50.46 21.05
CA SER A 11 -44.99 51.31 21.05
C SER A 11 -43.74 50.43 21.04
N PRO A 12 -43.19 50.03 19.88
CA PRO A 12 -41.78 49.72 19.79
C PRO A 12 -41.04 51.03 19.52
N LYS A 13 -40.57 51.71 20.57
CA LYS A 13 -39.43 52.62 20.42
C LYS A 13 -38.17 51.79 20.66
N VAL A 14 -37.69 51.16 19.60
CA VAL A 14 -36.30 50.71 19.53
C VAL A 14 -35.52 51.86 18.91
N ALA A 15 -34.67 52.51 19.71
CA ALA A 15 -33.45 53.18 19.28
C ALA A 15 -32.78 53.81 20.51
N SER A 16 -32.28 52.97 21.42
CA SER A 16 -31.13 53.39 22.23
C SER A 16 -29.92 52.99 21.40
N GLY A 17 -29.17 53.97 20.89
CA GLY A 17 -27.89 53.69 20.25
C GLY A 17 -26.98 52.95 21.22
N PHE A 18 -26.16 52.03 20.69
CA PHE A 18 -25.21 51.29 21.50
C PHE A 18 -24.29 52.26 22.23
N THR A 19 -24.14 52.04 23.55
CA THR A 19 -23.14 52.78 24.31
C THR A 19 -21.74 52.35 23.85
N LEU A 20 -20.78 53.27 23.84
CA LEU A 20 -19.40 52.99 23.39
C LEU A 20 -18.79 51.78 24.11
N LEU A 21 -19.16 51.59 25.38
CA LEU A 21 -18.74 50.46 26.20
C LEU A 21 -19.31 49.11 25.70
N GLU A 22 -20.60 49.06 25.32
CA GLU A 22 -21.22 47.86 24.75
C GLU A 22 -20.60 47.49 23.41
N LEU A 23 -20.22 48.47 22.59
CA LEU A 23 -19.55 48.21 21.32
C LEU A 23 -18.17 47.58 21.53
N ILE A 24 -17.41 48.07 22.52
CA ILE A 24 -16.09 47.51 22.86
C ILE A 24 -16.24 46.09 23.41
N LEU A 25 -17.19 45.85 24.33
CA LEU A 25 -17.48 44.51 24.87
C LEU A 25 -17.93 43.53 23.78
N ALA A 26 -18.83 43.96 22.89
CA ALA A 26 -19.28 43.16 21.77
C ALA A 26 -18.10 42.81 20.84
N SER A 27 -17.25 43.80 20.51
CA SER A 27 -16.09 43.58 19.64
C SER A 27 -15.09 42.58 20.25
N LEU A 28 -14.85 42.67 21.57
CA LEU A 28 -13.96 41.76 22.28
C LEU A 28 -14.50 40.32 22.26
N LEU A 29 -15.79 40.15 22.56
CA LEU A 29 -16.45 38.84 22.56
C LEU A 29 -16.47 38.23 21.16
N THR A 30 -16.76 39.01 20.11
CA THR A 30 -16.68 38.51 18.73
C THR A 30 -15.27 38.12 18.34
N THR A 31 -14.25 38.85 18.79
CA THR A 31 -12.85 38.53 18.47
C THR A 31 -12.43 37.20 19.12
N ILE A 32 -12.82 36.98 20.38
CA ILE A 32 -12.59 35.72 21.10
C ILE A 32 -13.33 34.55 20.43
N VAL A 33 -14.60 34.74 20.07
CA VAL A 33 -15.39 33.69 19.42
C VAL A 33 -14.81 33.35 18.04
N VAL A 34 -14.43 34.35 17.23
CA VAL A 34 -13.83 34.13 15.91
C VAL A 34 -12.47 33.42 16.00
N THR A 35 -11.63 33.78 16.98
CA THR A 35 -10.34 33.10 17.18
C THR A 35 -10.50 31.67 17.67
N LEU A 36 -11.36 31.41 18.66
CA LEU A 36 -11.63 30.06 19.16
C LEU A 36 -12.25 29.17 18.07
N THR A 37 -13.21 29.72 17.31
CA THR A 37 -13.86 29.01 16.20
C THR A 37 -12.89 28.75 15.06
N GLY A 38 -12.02 29.72 14.74
CA GLY A 38 -10.97 29.59 13.74
C GLY A 38 -9.98 28.46 14.06
N ILE A 39 -9.50 28.38 15.31
CA ILE A 39 -8.62 27.29 15.76
C ILE A 39 -9.37 25.94 15.73
N GLY A 40 -10.64 25.92 16.16
CA GLY A 40 -11.48 24.71 16.14
C GLY A 40 -11.67 24.13 14.73
N LEU A 41 -12.00 24.98 13.75
CA LEU A 41 -12.18 24.60 12.34
C LEU A 41 -10.89 24.04 11.71
N LEU A 42 -9.75 24.66 12.00
CA LEU A 42 -8.45 24.21 11.49
C LEU A 42 -8.08 22.83 12.05
N ASN A 43 -8.36 22.58 13.33
CA ASN A 43 -8.10 21.29 13.96
C ASN A 43 -9.01 20.18 13.43
N LEU A 44 -10.31 20.47 13.21
CA LEU A 44 -11.26 19.54 12.61
C LEU A 44 -10.84 19.13 11.19
N SER A 45 -10.56 20.13 10.33
CA SER A 45 -10.13 19.89 8.94
C SER A 45 -8.82 19.08 8.87
N SER A 46 -7.87 19.38 9.76
CA SER A 46 -6.60 18.65 9.81
C SER A 46 -6.77 17.20 10.28
N SER A 47 -7.68 16.95 11.23
CA SER A 47 -8.02 15.60 11.67
C SER A 47 -8.74 14.81 10.58
N ASP A 48 -9.66 15.44 9.84
CA ASP A 48 -10.39 14.78 8.77
C ASP A 48 -9.47 14.40 7.61
N LEU A 49 -8.56 15.29 7.22
CA LEU A 49 -7.54 15.01 6.20
C LEU A 49 -6.62 13.86 6.64
N ARG A 50 -6.18 13.84 7.90
CA ARG A 50 -5.39 12.75 8.45
C ARG A 50 -6.15 11.42 8.40
N ASN A 51 -7.39 11.40 8.88
CA ASN A 51 -8.22 10.20 8.89
C ASN A 51 -8.51 9.69 7.48
N ALA A 52 -8.72 10.59 6.52
CA ALA A 52 -8.91 10.22 5.11
C ALA A 52 -7.64 9.58 4.53
N ALA A 53 -6.48 10.21 4.71
CA ALA A 53 -5.20 9.68 4.23
C ALA A 53 -4.83 8.34 4.87
N GLU A 54 -5.10 8.17 6.17
CA GLU A 54 -4.88 6.90 6.87
C GLU A 54 -5.77 5.79 6.32
N LYS A 55 -7.06 6.06 6.13
CA LYS A 55 -8.00 5.08 5.55
C LYS A 55 -7.62 4.69 4.14
N GLU A 56 -7.22 5.64 3.32
CA GLU A 56 -6.76 5.38 1.95
C GLU A 56 -5.51 4.51 1.96
N LEU A 57 -4.50 4.85 2.78
CA LEU A 57 -3.27 4.09 2.91
C LEU A 57 -3.55 2.63 3.34
N ILE A 58 -4.36 2.44 4.38
CA ILE A 58 -4.75 1.11 4.86
C ILE A 58 -5.48 0.33 3.77
N THR A 59 -6.43 0.97 3.08
CA THR A 59 -7.25 0.32 2.05
C THR A 59 -6.40 -0.12 0.86
N ASN A 60 -5.55 0.77 0.34
CA ASN A 60 -4.70 0.49 -0.82
C ASN A 60 -3.68 -0.61 -0.51
N PHE A 61 -3.05 -0.58 0.66
CA PHE A 61 -2.05 -1.57 1.05
C PHE A 61 -2.68 -2.94 1.32
N ASN A 62 -3.87 -3.00 1.89
CA ASN A 62 -4.59 -4.27 2.05
C ASN A 62 -5.03 -4.85 0.70
N ARG A 63 -5.48 -4.01 -0.24
CA ARG A 63 -5.80 -4.46 -1.61
C ARG A 63 -4.55 -4.97 -2.35
N ALA A 64 -3.44 -4.25 -2.25
CA ALA A 64 -2.16 -4.68 -2.82
C ALA A 64 -1.68 -6.01 -2.22
N SER A 65 -1.74 -6.14 -0.90
CA SER A 65 -1.38 -7.37 -0.18
C SER A 65 -2.27 -8.55 -0.59
N ALA A 66 -3.58 -8.32 -0.73
CA ALA A 66 -4.54 -9.34 -1.17
C ALA A 66 -4.24 -9.80 -2.61
N LEU A 67 -4.03 -8.87 -3.54
CA LEU A 67 -3.66 -9.18 -4.92
C LEU A 67 -2.40 -10.06 -4.98
N ILE A 68 -1.31 -9.63 -4.34
CA ILE A 68 -0.05 -10.37 -4.35
C ILE A 68 -0.22 -11.74 -3.70
N THR A 69 -0.99 -11.81 -2.60
CA THR A 69 -1.28 -13.05 -1.90
C THR A 69 -2.05 -14.04 -2.79
N ASP A 70 -3.03 -13.58 -3.55
CA ASP A 70 -3.81 -14.45 -4.44
C ASP A 70 -2.96 -14.96 -5.61
N GLU A 71 -2.07 -14.14 -6.16
CA GLU A 71 -1.11 -14.61 -7.15
C GLU A 71 -0.10 -15.61 -6.57
N LEU A 72 0.38 -15.38 -5.34
CA LEU A 72 1.25 -16.31 -4.63
C LEU A 72 0.57 -17.65 -4.39
N ARG A 73 -0.71 -17.68 -3.99
CA ARG A 73 -1.50 -18.92 -3.84
C ARG A 73 -1.61 -19.69 -5.16
N GLN A 74 -1.72 -18.97 -6.26
CA GLN A 74 -1.76 -19.55 -7.61
C GLN A 74 -0.37 -19.86 -8.19
N ALA A 75 0.72 -19.57 -7.47
CA ALA A 75 2.08 -19.81 -7.94
C ALA A 75 2.47 -21.28 -7.77
N ARG A 76 3.33 -21.78 -8.66
CA ARG A 76 4.06 -23.05 -8.46
C ARG A 76 5.26 -22.86 -7.54
N ARG A 77 5.98 -21.74 -7.72
CA ARG A 77 7.13 -21.37 -6.91
C ARG A 77 7.38 -19.86 -6.99
N VAL A 78 8.20 -19.35 -6.09
CA VAL A 78 8.80 -18.02 -6.20
C VAL A 78 10.24 -18.08 -6.70
N MET A 79 10.70 -16.94 -7.19
CA MET A 79 12.06 -16.69 -7.64
C MET A 79 12.97 -16.33 -6.48
N THR A 80 14.24 -16.71 -6.61
CA THR A 80 15.30 -16.31 -5.69
C THR A 80 15.83 -14.91 -6.04
N GLN A 81 16.65 -14.32 -5.16
CA GLN A 81 17.35 -13.05 -5.44
C GLN A 81 18.19 -13.14 -6.73
N ASP A 82 18.80 -14.30 -6.97
CA ASP A 82 19.64 -14.51 -8.14
C ASP A 82 18.80 -14.56 -9.43
N ASP A 83 17.64 -15.22 -9.39
CA ASP A 83 16.69 -15.26 -10.51
C ASP A 83 16.15 -13.87 -10.88
N LEU A 84 16.01 -12.99 -9.88
CA LEU A 84 15.46 -11.64 -10.01
C LEU A 84 16.45 -10.60 -10.54
N ARG A 85 17.66 -10.97 -10.96
CA ARG A 85 18.58 -10.02 -11.61
C ARG A 85 18.08 -9.64 -13.00
N SER A 86 18.20 -8.36 -13.36
CA SER A 86 17.84 -7.87 -14.71
C SER A 86 18.61 -8.58 -15.83
N SER A 87 19.82 -9.06 -15.57
CA SER A 87 20.61 -9.87 -16.51
C SER A 87 19.92 -11.20 -16.90
N ASN A 88 18.96 -11.66 -16.09
CA ASN A 88 18.24 -12.91 -16.31
C ASN A 88 16.88 -12.70 -16.98
N ASP A 89 16.47 -11.45 -17.26
CA ASP A 89 15.14 -11.15 -17.82
C ASP A 89 14.87 -11.94 -19.12
N THR A 90 15.80 -11.90 -20.09
CA THR A 90 15.66 -12.66 -21.35
C THR A 90 15.59 -14.17 -21.13
N ALA A 91 16.40 -14.72 -20.21
CA ALA A 91 16.38 -16.14 -19.88
C ALA A 91 15.06 -16.56 -19.21
N ASN A 92 14.44 -15.63 -18.48
CA ASN A 92 13.13 -15.78 -17.86
C ASN A 92 11.97 -15.50 -18.82
N GLY A 93 12.24 -15.18 -20.11
CA GLY A 93 11.21 -14.87 -21.09
C GLY A 93 10.58 -13.47 -20.94
N ILE A 94 11.22 -12.58 -20.17
CA ILE A 94 10.84 -11.17 -20.04
C ILE A 94 11.52 -10.39 -21.19
N PRO A 95 10.77 -9.64 -22.01
CA PRO A 95 11.35 -8.82 -23.06
C PRO A 95 12.33 -7.77 -22.52
N SER A 96 13.42 -7.54 -23.25
CA SER A 96 14.39 -6.52 -22.89
C SER A 96 13.73 -5.15 -22.75
N GLY A 97 14.00 -4.46 -21.63
CA GLY A 97 13.44 -3.15 -21.33
C GLY A 97 12.00 -3.15 -20.80
N ALA A 98 11.33 -4.31 -20.69
CA ALA A 98 9.97 -4.37 -20.14
C ALA A 98 9.90 -3.90 -18.67
N ILE A 99 10.95 -4.20 -17.90
CA ILE A 99 11.14 -3.70 -16.54
C ILE A 99 12.43 -2.87 -16.51
N PRO A 100 12.39 -1.61 -16.05
CA PRO A 100 13.58 -0.75 -15.99
C PRO A 100 14.74 -1.42 -15.23
N GLY A 101 15.97 -1.26 -15.74
CA GLY A 101 17.17 -1.84 -15.12
C GLY A 101 17.50 -1.24 -13.74
N VAL A 102 17.02 -0.01 -13.48
CA VAL A 102 17.15 0.69 -12.19
C VAL A 102 16.07 0.30 -11.17
N ALA A 103 15.12 -0.55 -11.55
CA ALA A 103 14.04 -0.97 -10.65
C ALA A 103 14.53 -2.02 -9.65
N THR A 104 14.09 -1.89 -8.40
CA THR A 104 14.36 -2.87 -7.36
C THR A 104 13.36 -4.02 -7.49
N ARG A 105 13.80 -5.17 -8.00
CA ARG A 105 12.97 -6.38 -8.11
C ARG A 105 12.90 -7.08 -6.77
N VAL A 106 11.69 -7.33 -6.29
CA VAL A 106 11.46 -7.83 -4.93
C VAL A 106 10.81 -9.21 -4.93
N LEU A 107 9.88 -9.48 -5.85
CA LEU A 107 9.17 -10.75 -5.88
C LEU A 107 8.94 -11.21 -7.30
N GLY A 108 9.36 -12.43 -7.61
CA GLY A 108 9.08 -13.10 -8.88
C GLY A 108 8.23 -14.34 -8.65
N ILE A 109 7.12 -14.45 -9.36
CA ILE A 109 6.12 -15.50 -9.18
C ILE A 109 6.05 -16.35 -10.44
N VAL A 110 6.30 -17.64 -10.32
CA VAL A 110 6.22 -18.58 -11.43
C VAL A 110 4.91 -19.35 -11.34
N ASN A 111 4.00 -19.09 -12.27
CA ASN A 111 2.80 -19.89 -12.47
C ASN A 111 3.18 -21.19 -13.23
N PRO A 112 2.39 -22.28 -13.19
CA PRO A 112 2.62 -23.46 -14.02
C PRO A 112 1.86 -23.40 -15.34
N ASN A 113 0.89 -22.50 -15.48
CA ASN A 113 0.14 -22.36 -16.72
C ASN A 113 0.96 -21.62 -17.79
N PHE A 114 2.05 -20.95 -17.38
CA PHE A 114 2.95 -20.21 -18.26
C PHE A 114 4.35 -20.14 -17.61
N THR A 115 5.40 -19.99 -18.44
CA THR A 115 6.79 -20.10 -17.99
C THR A 115 7.38 -18.79 -17.50
N THR A 116 6.98 -17.66 -18.10
CA THR A 116 7.48 -16.33 -17.74
C THR A 116 6.99 -15.95 -16.34
N PRO A 117 7.85 -15.42 -15.46
CA PRO A 117 7.44 -15.03 -14.11
C PRO A 117 6.70 -13.69 -14.11
N ILE A 118 5.71 -13.54 -13.23
CA ILE A 118 5.18 -12.23 -12.85
C ILE A 118 6.19 -11.58 -11.90
N VAL A 119 6.56 -10.33 -12.14
CA VAL A 119 7.59 -9.64 -11.33
C VAL A 119 7.01 -8.40 -10.68
N TYR A 120 7.15 -8.33 -9.35
CA TYR A 120 6.88 -7.15 -8.55
C TYR A 120 8.17 -6.41 -8.25
N TYR A 121 8.15 -5.11 -8.46
CA TYR A 121 9.32 -4.26 -8.29
C TYR A 121 8.94 -2.86 -7.86
N THR A 122 9.84 -2.17 -7.17
CA THR A 122 9.70 -0.74 -6.85
C THR A 122 10.52 0.11 -7.80
N LEU A 123 10.01 1.30 -8.07
CA LEU A 123 10.72 2.33 -8.84
C LEU A 123 10.51 3.70 -8.17
N ALA A 124 11.49 4.58 -8.32
CA ALA A 124 11.34 5.98 -7.95
C ALA A 124 10.09 6.58 -8.61
N SER A 125 9.29 7.26 -7.83
CA SER A 125 8.08 7.90 -8.33
C SER A 125 8.45 9.06 -9.27
N PRO A 126 7.72 9.24 -10.39
CA PRO A 126 7.87 10.42 -11.23
C PRO A 126 7.33 11.70 -10.56
N ALA A 127 6.51 11.59 -9.49
CA ALA A 127 5.86 12.74 -8.86
C ALA A 127 5.79 12.61 -7.33
N LYS A 128 5.95 13.74 -6.63
CA LYS A 128 5.99 13.80 -5.15
C LYS A 128 4.67 13.38 -4.47
N LEU A 129 3.54 13.52 -5.16
CA LEU A 129 2.21 13.19 -4.61
C LEU A 129 1.97 11.68 -4.45
N VAL A 130 2.75 10.86 -5.16
CA VAL A 130 2.63 9.39 -5.23
C VAL A 130 3.61 8.71 -4.26
N GLY A 131 4.20 9.50 -3.34
CA GLY A 131 5.31 9.07 -2.48
C GLY A 131 6.65 8.96 -3.23
N PRO A 132 7.73 8.59 -2.54
CA PRO A 132 9.05 8.51 -3.16
C PRO A 132 9.22 7.26 -4.02
N ARG A 133 8.53 6.16 -3.72
CA ARG A 133 8.56 4.91 -4.49
C ARG A 133 7.14 4.44 -4.80
N VAL A 134 7.01 3.74 -5.93
CA VAL A 134 5.76 3.11 -6.38
C VAL A 134 6.03 1.63 -6.61
N LEU A 135 5.10 0.77 -6.15
CA LEU A 135 5.13 -0.66 -6.40
C LEU A 135 4.43 -0.97 -7.73
N TYR A 136 5.16 -1.63 -8.61
CA TYR A 136 4.68 -2.07 -9.91
C TYR A 136 4.63 -3.59 -9.98
N ARG A 137 3.78 -4.06 -10.89
CA ARG A 137 3.67 -5.45 -11.31
C ARG A 137 3.85 -5.51 -12.82
N TYR A 138 4.82 -6.30 -13.26
CA TYR A 138 4.94 -6.72 -14.65
C TYR A 138 4.38 -8.14 -14.80
N GLY A 139 3.37 -8.30 -15.65
CA GLY A 139 2.66 -9.56 -15.79
C GLY A 139 1.58 -9.50 -16.87
N PRO A 140 0.88 -10.62 -17.10
CA PRO A 140 -0.32 -10.59 -17.92
C PRO A 140 -1.38 -9.70 -17.26
N ASP A 141 -2.16 -9.04 -18.10
CA ASP A 141 -3.30 -8.23 -17.67
C ASP A 141 -4.39 -9.13 -17.05
N LEU A 142 -5.31 -8.53 -16.30
CA LEU A 142 -6.41 -9.25 -15.64
C LEU A 142 -7.74 -8.95 -16.34
N ASN A 143 -8.54 -9.98 -16.56
CA ASN A 143 -9.93 -9.84 -16.97
C ASN A 143 -10.78 -9.36 -15.77
N GLU A 144 -12.02 -8.94 -16.03
CA GLU A 144 -12.96 -8.51 -14.97
C GLU A 144 -13.26 -9.62 -13.95
N ASP A 145 -13.11 -10.88 -14.33
CA ASP A 145 -13.26 -12.05 -13.47
C ASP A 145 -11.98 -12.41 -12.67
N GLY A 146 -10.91 -11.61 -12.81
CA GLY A 146 -9.63 -11.83 -12.14
C GLY A 146 -8.73 -12.89 -12.77
N THR A 147 -9.10 -13.46 -13.94
CA THR A 147 -8.25 -14.40 -14.68
C THR A 147 -7.20 -13.67 -15.53
N TYR A 148 -6.10 -14.35 -15.86
CA TYR A 148 -5.06 -13.76 -16.70
C TYR A 148 -5.49 -13.68 -18.17
N LYS A 149 -5.31 -12.50 -18.76
CA LYS A 149 -5.47 -12.27 -20.19
C LYS A 149 -4.18 -12.65 -20.93
N THR A 150 -4.32 -13.54 -21.91
CA THR A 150 -3.22 -14.01 -22.79
C THR A 150 -1.90 -14.30 -22.07
N PRO A 151 -1.87 -15.12 -21.00
CA PRO A 151 -0.72 -15.27 -20.12
C PRO A 151 0.52 -15.87 -20.78
N THR A 152 0.36 -16.60 -21.89
CA THR A 152 1.47 -17.21 -22.64
C THR A 152 2.09 -16.27 -23.67
N ASN A 153 1.46 -15.11 -23.96
CA ASN A 153 1.97 -14.12 -24.90
C ASN A 153 2.57 -12.93 -24.15
N THR A 154 3.89 -12.95 -23.92
CA THR A 154 4.58 -11.90 -23.15
C THR A 154 4.59 -10.54 -23.85
N ALA A 155 4.32 -10.47 -25.15
CA ALA A 155 4.20 -9.21 -25.87
C ALA A 155 2.94 -8.41 -25.48
N THR A 156 1.93 -9.06 -24.89
CA THR A 156 0.71 -8.38 -24.39
C THR A 156 0.77 -8.09 -22.90
N TRP A 157 1.87 -8.42 -22.23
CA TRP A 157 2.02 -8.17 -20.80
C TRP A 157 2.18 -6.67 -20.56
N VAL A 158 1.68 -6.24 -19.41
CA VAL A 158 1.63 -4.83 -19.04
C VAL A 158 2.35 -4.60 -17.72
N THR A 159 2.84 -3.37 -17.57
CA THR A 159 3.27 -2.85 -16.28
C THR A 159 2.10 -2.10 -15.65
N ALA A 160 1.65 -2.56 -14.49
CA ALA A 160 0.57 -1.96 -13.73
C ALA A 160 1.09 -1.40 -12.40
N VAL A 161 0.54 -0.26 -11.98
CA VAL A 161 0.74 0.27 -10.63
C VAL A 161 -0.09 -0.58 -9.66
N VAL A 162 0.54 -1.09 -8.62
CA VAL A 162 -0.12 -1.88 -7.56
C VAL A 162 -0.50 -0.98 -6.40
N THR A 163 0.46 -0.21 -5.90
CA THR A 163 0.26 0.78 -4.85
C THR A 163 1.38 1.81 -4.89
N ASP A 164 1.14 2.95 -4.28
CA ASP A 164 2.06 4.05 -4.12
C ASP A 164 2.40 4.28 -2.65
N LEU A 165 3.00 5.43 -2.32
CA LEU A 165 3.33 5.84 -0.95
C LEU A 165 4.30 4.88 -0.24
N ILE A 166 5.08 4.15 -1.03
CA ILE A 166 6.18 3.33 -0.55
C ILE A 166 7.34 4.28 -0.21
N PRO A 167 7.86 4.26 1.03
CA PRO A 167 9.04 5.04 1.40
C PRO A 167 10.29 4.49 0.70
N ASP A 168 11.23 5.40 0.45
CA ASP A 168 12.59 5.08 -0.02
C ASP A 168 13.48 4.99 1.22
N VAL A 169 14.23 3.90 1.37
CA VAL A 169 15.13 3.71 2.53
C VAL A 169 16.27 4.74 2.57
N ASN A 170 16.60 5.33 1.43
CA ASN A 170 17.66 6.33 1.28
C ASN A 170 17.13 7.77 1.42
N ASP A 171 15.83 7.97 1.68
CA ASP A 171 15.27 9.30 1.96
C ASP A 171 15.83 9.82 3.29
N ALA A 172 16.61 10.90 3.21
CA ALA A 172 17.23 11.57 4.36
C ALA A 172 16.21 12.14 5.37
N THR A 173 14.94 12.24 5.00
CA THR A 173 13.86 12.66 5.90
C THR A 173 13.33 11.53 6.77
N ASN A 174 13.73 10.28 6.55
CA ASN A 174 13.30 9.15 7.37
C ASN A 174 13.93 9.22 8.76
N ASP A 175 13.10 9.04 9.78
CA ASP A 175 13.57 8.88 11.15
C ASP A 175 14.00 7.43 11.43
N THR A 176 14.63 7.22 12.59
CA THR A 176 15.13 5.91 13.03
C THR A 176 14.02 4.85 13.15
N ALA A 177 12.78 5.25 13.48
CA ALA A 177 11.65 4.34 13.61
C ALA A 177 11.18 3.83 12.23
N VAL A 178 11.15 4.71 11.22
CA VAL A 178 10.91 4.32 9.83
C VAL A 178 12.02 3.40 9.34
N LEU A 179 13.29 3.78 9.51
CA LEU A 179 14.42 2.97 9.03
C LEU A 179 14.49 1.58 9.67
N SER A 180 14.23 1.48 10.98
CA SER A 180 14.15 0.18 11.68
C SER A 180 12.96 -0.66 11.22
N SER A 181 11.84 -0.01 10.87
CA SER A 181 10.72 -0.68 10.22
C SER A 181 11.15 -1.20 8.85
N LEU A 182 11.77 -0.41 7.98
CA LEU A 182 12.18 -0.85 6.65
C LEU A 182 13.20 -2.01 6.71
N ARG A 183 14.26 -1.85 7.49
CA ARG A 183 15.39 -2.80 7.56
C ARG A 183 15.14 -4.03 8.42
N ARG A 184 13.88 -4.34 8.77
CA ARG A 184 13.56 -5.54 9.54
C ARG A 184 14.13 -6.78 8.85
N THR A 185 14.80 -7.62 9.62
CA THR A 185 15.36 -8.88 9.14
C THR A 185 14.31 -9.99 9.16
N CYS A 186 14.52 -11.00 8.34
CA CYS A 186 13.70 -12.20 8.37
C CYS A 186 14.09 -13.10 9.55
N SER A 187 13.16 -13.94 10.00
CA SER A 187 13.45 -14.98 10.99
C SER A 187 14.52 -15.97 10.47
N SER A 188 15.17 -16.69 11.38
CA SER A 188 16.15 -17.72 11.00
C SER A 188 15.57 -18.72 9.99
N GLY A 189 16.36 -19.06 8.97
CA GLY A 189 15.97 -19.95 7.87
C GLY A 189 15.16 -19.28 6.74
N TRP A 190 14.97 -17.96 6.79
CA TRP A 190 14.33 -17.19 5.73
C TRP A 190 15.34 -16.23 5.07
N THR A 191 15.26 -16.11 3.75
CA THR A 191 16.07 -15.18 2.95
C THR A 191 15.25 -13.93 2.63
N ARG A 192 15.79 -12.75 2.95
CA ARG A 192 15.16 -11.47 2.62
C ARG A 192 15.47 -11.06 1.19
N ILE A 193 14.46 -10.56 0.49
CA ILE A 193 14.59 -9.90 -0.81
C ILE A 193 13.92 -8.51 -0.71
N PRO A 194 14.61 -7.43 -1.10
CA PRO A 194 16.03 -7.39 -1.47
C PRO A 194 16.95 -7.75 -0.30
N SER A 195 18.12 -8.31 -0.61
CA SER A 195 19.10 -8.67 0.43
C SER A 195 19.87 -7.45 0.98
N SER A 196 20.09 -6.42 0.15
CA SER A 196 20.83 -5.21 0.51
C SER A 196 19.96 -4.21 1.27
N ASP A 197 20.47 -3.65 2.37
CA ASP A 197 19.78 -2.62 3.14
C ASP A 197 19.57 -1.29 2.38
N SER A 198 20.31 -1.06 1.29
CA SER A 198 20.15 0.11 0.41
C SER A 198 18.93 0.01 -0.51
N ASP A 199 18.41 -1.20 -0.70
CA ASP A 199 17.39 -1.49 -1.71
C ASP A 199 16.04 -1.86 -1.05
N ILE A 200 16.01 -2.00 0.28
CA ILE A 200 14.80 -2.32 1.03
C ILE A 200 13.96 -1.08 1.23
N ASP A 201 13.31 -0.69 0.15
CA ASP A 201 12.17 0.21 0.19
C ASP A 201 11.06 -0.38 1.09
N GLY A 202 9.95 0.33 1.24
CA GLY A 202 8.78 -0.19 1.96
C GLY A 202 8.14 -1.46 1.37
N PHE A 203 8.75 -2.14 0.40
CA PHE A 203 8.33 -3.44 -0.10
C PHE A 203 9.45 -4.47 0.05
N SER A 204 9.20 -5.52 0.82
CA SER A 204 10.16 -6.63 1.00
C SER A 204 9.44 -7.95 1.19
N VAL A 205 10.14 -9.04 0.88
CA VAL A 205 9.67 -10.39 1.13
C VAL A 205 10.72 -11.21 1.85
N CYS A 206 10.28 -12.08 2.74
CA CYS A 206 11.08 -13.15 3.30
C CYS A 206 10.65 -14.45 2.65
N ILE A 207 11.58 -15.20 2.07
CA ILE A 207 11.32 -16.47 1.40
C ILE A 207 11.99 -17.60 2.17
N ASN A 208 11.27 -18.71 2.38
CA ASN A 208 11.83 -19.93 2.94
C ASN A 208 11.60 -21.07 1.93
N GLY A 209 12.69 -21.55 1.34
CA GLY A 209 12.64 -22.45 0.20
C GLY A 209 12.11 -21.76 -1.06
N THR A 210 11.14 -22.37 -1.73
CA THR A 210 10.55 -21.85 -2.98
C THR A 210 9.03 -21.69 -2.91
N ASN A 211 8.43 -22.04 -1.78
CA ASN A 211 6.98 -22.15 -1.63
C ASN A 211 6.41 -21.46 -0.39
N ARG A 212 7.24 -20.85 0.46
CA ARG A 212 6.79 -20.08 1.62
C ARG A 212 7.30 -18.66 1.52
N VAL A 213 6.39 -17.71 1.60
CA VAL A 213 6.69 -16.28 1.47
C VAL A 213 6.01 -15.53 2.61
N ASN A 214 6.77 -14.75 3.37
CA ASN A 214 6.22 -13.69 4.21
C ASN A 214 6.36 -12.37 3.45
N LEU A 215 5.22 -11.87 2.98
CA LEU A 215 5.07 -10.62 2.26
C LEU A 215 5.01 -9.47 3.25
N ARG A 216 5.71 -8.38 2.96
CA ARG A 216 5.65 -7.17 3.77
C ARG A 216 5.59 -5.92 2.91
N ILE A 217 4.59 -5.08 3.21
CA ILE A 217 4.42 -3.77 2.58
C ILE A 217 4.26 -2.74 3.69
N TYR A 218 5.09 -1.71 3.65
CA TYR A 218 5.17 -0.62 4.61
C TYR A 218 5.05 0.70 3.85
N GLY A 219 4.15 1.56 4.29
CA GLY A 219 3.81 2.81 3.62
C GLY A 219 3.89 3.99 4.58
N THR A 220 4.18 5.18 4.05
CA THR A 220 4.16 6.41 4.84
C THR A 220 3.56 7.58 4.08
N VAL A 221 2.78 8.41 4.78
CA VAL A 221 2.26 9.69 4.28
C VAL A 221 2.82 10.82 5.14
N PRO A 222 3.58 11.77 4.58
CA PRO A 222 4.03 12.94 5.32
C PRO A 222 2.86 13.91 5.57
N LEU A 223 2.62 14.25 6.83
CA LEU A 223 1.64 15.28 7.21
C LEU A 223 2.38 16.52 7.66
N LYS A 224 2.39 17.56 6.83
CA LYS A 224 3.08 18.82 7.15
C LYS A 224 2.29 19.75 8.09
N LEU A 225 1.06 19.41 8.44
CA LEU A 225 0.09 20.33 9.06
C LEU A 225 -0.09 20.18 10.58
N THR A 226 0.25 19.03 11.20
CA THR A 226 -0.26 18.70 12.55
C THR A 226 0.80 18.36 13.62
N GLY A 227 2.08 18.66 13.40
CA GLY A 227 3.13 18.39 14.40
C GLY A 227 3.47 16.90 14.62
N THR A 228 2.62 15.97 14.18
CA THR A 228 2.95 14.56 13.93
C THR A 228 3.46 14.44 12.49
N PRO A 229 4.71 14.06 12.26
CA PRO A 229 5.35 14.24 10.95
C PRO A 229 4.78 13.30 9.87
N ARG A 230 4.24 12.14 10.24
CA ARG A 230 3.85 11.08 9.30
C ARG A 230 2.68 10.22 9.80
N ILE A 231 1.93 9.65 8.87
CA ILE A 231 1.10 8.44 9.04
C ILE A 231 1.91 7.28 8.50
N SER A 232 1.92 6.14 9.17
CA SER A 232 2.55 4.92 8.67
C SER A 232 1.60 3.73 8.80
N TYR A 233 1.73 2.78 7.89
CA TYR A 233 0.97 1.55 7.91
C TYR A 233 1.83 0.39 7.41
N GLU A 234 1.67 -0.77 8.03
CA GLU A 234 2.38 -2.00 7.67
C GLU A 234 1.38 -3.14 7.54
N THR A 235 1.50 -3.89 6.45
CA THR A 235 0.87 -5.20 6.29
C THR A 235 1.96 -6.27 6.20
N SER A 236 1.79 -7.36 6.93
CA SER A 236 2.62 -8.56 6.80
C SER A 236 1.73 -9.80 6.75
N THR A 237 1.96 -10.66 5.78
CA THR A 237 1.19 -11.90 5.60
C THR A 237 2.08 -13.03 5.14
N THR A 238 1.85 -14.23 5.68
CA THR A 238 2.57 -15.44 5.28
C THR A 238 1.70 -16.28 4.36
N VAL A 239 2.23 -16.62 3.19
CA VAL A 239 1.52 -17.30 2.11
C VAL A 239 2.33 -18.50 1.64
N PHE A 240 1.62 -19.56 1.28
CA PHE A 240 2.18 -20.75 0.67
C PHE A 240 1.81 -20.78 -0.81
N THR A 241 2.78 -21.05 -1.67
CA THR A 241 2.50 -21.34 -3.08
C THR A 241 1.89 -22.73 -3.20
N ARG A 242 1.17 -23.01 -4.30
CA ARG A 242 0.69 -24.39 -4.50
C ARG A 242 1.88 -25.33 -4.69
N SER A 243 1.75 -26.54 -4.14
CA SER A 243 2.69 -27.62 -4.41
C SER A 243 2.67 -27.94 -5.90
N ALA A 244 3.85 -28.21 -6.48
CA ALA A 244 3.91 -28.88 -7.77
C ALA A 244 3.21 -30.25 -7.65
N PRO A 245 2.42 -30.69 -8.65
CA PRO A 245 1.91 -32.06 -8.64
C PRO A 245 3.10 -33.02 -8.56
N SER A 246 3.15 -33.84 -7.52
CA SER A 246 4.12 -34.93 -7.42
C SER A 246 3.85 -35.87 -8.58
N THR A 247 4.85 -36.11 -9.43
CA THR A 247 4.82 -37.19 -10.41
C THR A 247 4.39 -38.48 -9.69
N PRO A 248 3.35 -39.21 -10.16
CA PRO A 248 2.98 -40.46 -9.53
C PRO A 248 4.19 -41.38 -9.56
N SER A 249 4.57 -41.90 -8.38
CA SER A 249 5.61 -42.91 -8.25
C SER A 249 5.32 -44.05 -9.23
N PRO A 250 6.32 -44.59 -9.97
CA PRO A 250 6.08 -45.72 -10.84
C PRO A 250 5.46 -46.85 -10.01
N SER A 251 4.27 -47.28 -10.42
CA SER A 251 3.57 -48.40 -9.80
C SER A 251 4.52 -49.61 -9.77
N PRO A 252 4.61 -50.35 -8.66
CA PRO A 252 5.44 -51.55 -8.62
C PRO A 252 4.95 -52.53 -9.69
N SER A 253 5.84 -52.92 -10.61
CA SER A 253 5.55 -53.94 -11.62
C SER A 253 4.98 -55.20 -10.97
N PRO A 254 3.92 -55.81 -11.55
CA PRO A 254 3.40 -57.07 -11.05
C PRO A 254 4.49 -58.15 -11.14
N SER A 255 4.74 -58.83 -10.02
CA SER A 255 5.63 -60.00 -9.98
C SER A 255 5.08 -61.11 -10.91
N PRO A 256 5.95 -61.83 -11.63
CA PRO A 256 5.51 -62.93 -12.47
C PRO A 256 4.90 -64.04 -11.61
N SER A 257 3.70 -64.49 -11.98
CA SER A 257 3.09 -65.70 -11.41
C SER A 257 3.98 -66.92 -11.66
N PRO A 258 4.08 -67.86 -10.70
CA PRO A 258 4.72 -69.13 -10.94
C PRO A 258 3.88 -69.95 -11.93
N SER A 259 4.53 -70.38 -13.02
CA SER A 259 3.95 -71.34 -13.97
C SER A 259 3.75 -72.72 -13.30
N PRO A 260 2.74 -73.49 -13.72
CA PRO A 260 2.40 -74.81 -13.18
C PRO A 260 3.45 -75.88 -13.48
#